data_AF-A0A120G7T3-F1
#
_entry.id   AF-A0A120G7T3-F1
#
_cell.length_a   1.000
_cell.length_b   1.000
_cell.length_c   1.000
_cell.angle_alpha   90.00
_cell.angle_beta   90.00
_cell.angle_gamma   90.00
#
_symmetry.space_group_name_H-M   'P 1'
#
loop_
_entity.id
_entity.type
_entity.pdbx_description
1 polymer ?
#
loop_
_entity_poly.entity_id
_entity_poly.type
_entity_poly.pdbx_seq_one_letter_code
_entity_poly.pdbx_strand_id
1 'polypeptide(L)'
;MLASGSIPMVMQGVRDLPGAGAGTYRDGGLLDYHLDLPYHGDDIVLYPHFTDRVIPGWFDKGLPWRRSNQQGLQDVLLLAPSRDYLARLPHGKLPDRSDFKRFMGDDPGRNKYWQTAMSESQRLGDEFLALADNGKLGDRLLAL
;
A
#
# COMPACT_ATOMS: atom_id res chain seq x y z
N MET A 1 -20.01 -6.16 3.01
CA MET A 1 -18.94 -5.96 1.99
C MET A 1 -19.34 -5.05 0.81
N LEU A 2 -20.61 -4.70 0.58
CA LEU A 2 -20.98 -3.84 -0.57
C LEU A 2 -20.52 -2.36 -0.41
N ALA A 3 -20.59 -1.81 0.81
CA ALA A 3 -20.23 -0.41 1.04
C ALA A 3 -18.73 -0.13 0.87
N SER A 4 -17.87 -1.04 1.35
CA SER A 4 -16.40 -0.85 1.37
C SER A 4 -15.76 -0.79 -0.02
N GLY A 5 -16.43 -1.23 -1.08
CA GLY A 5 -15.97 -1.09 -2.47
C GLY A 5 -16.74 -0.05 -3.29
N SER A 6 -17.61 0.76 -2.65
CA SER A 6 -18.46 1.74 -3.34
C SER A 6 -17.68 3.03 -3.65
N ILE A 7 -16.71 2.93 -4.57
CA ILE A 7 -15.79 4.01 -4.94
C ILE A 7 -16.57 5.22 -5.51
N PRO A 8 -16.35 6.44 -4.99
CA PRO A 8 -16.97 7.65 -5.54
C PRO A 8 -16.75 7.78 -7.05
N MET A 9 -17.78 8.24 -7.76
CA MET A 9 -17.79 8.40 -9.23
C MET A 9 -17.75 7.09 -10.06
N VAL A 10 -17.56 5.92 -9.43
CA VAL A 10 -17.58 4.62 -10.11
C VAL A 10 -18.82 3.81 -9.72
N MET A 11 -19.20 3.83 -8.44
CA MET A 11 -20.31 3.04 -7.89
C MET A 11 -21.26 3.90 -7.03
N GLN A 12 -22.53 3.48 -6.95
CA GLN A 12 -23.50 4.09 -6.04
C GLN A 12 -23.15 3.79 -4.57
N GLY A 13 -23.49 4.71 -3.68
CA GLY A 13 -23.31 4.50 -2.25
C GLY A 13 -24.39 3.58 -1.70
N VAL A 14 -24.05 2.82 -0.67
CA VAL A 14 -25.01 1.94 0.01
C VAL A 14 -25.71 2.76 1.09
N ARG A 15 -27.05 2.77 1.12
CA ARG A 15 -27.81 3.50 2.15
C ARG A 15 -28.25 2.56 3.27
N ASP A 16 -28.35 3.12 4.47
CA ASP A 16 -29.02 2.53 5.63
C ASP A 16 -28.57 1.09 5.92
N LEU A 17 -27.24 0.88 5.91
CA LEU A 17 -26.62 -0.40 6.16
C LEU A 17 -27.04 -0.93 7.54
N PRO A 18 -27.63 -2.13 7.64
CA PRO A 18 -28.09 -2.67 8.92
C PRO A 18 -26.97 -2.69 9.97
N GLY A 19 -27.25 -2.12 11.15
CA GLY A 19 -26.31 -2.06 12.26
C GLY A 19 -25.27 -0.92 12.22
N ALA A 20 -25.17 -0.16 11.13
CA ALA A 20 -24.23 0.96 11.04
C ALA A 20 -24.87 2.35 11.31
N GLY A 21 -26.21 2.41 11.35
CA GLY A 21 -26.97 3.66 11.50
C GLY A 21 -27.51 4.19 10.17
N ALA A 22 -28.27 5.28 10.24
CA ALA A 22 -28.81 5.94 9.04
C ALA A 22 -27.69 6.70 8.29
N GLY A 23 -27.69 6.64 6.96
CA GLY A 23 -26.69 7.37 6.17
C GLY A 23 -26.33 6.72 4.83
N THR A 24 -25.43 7.37 4.09
CA THR A 24 -24.84 6.82 2.87
C THR A 24 -23.41 6.38 3.16
N TYR A 25 -23.16 5.10 2.97
CA TYR A 25 -21.87 4.44 3.15
C TYR A 25 -21.14 4.34 1.81
N ARG A 26 -19.84 4.60 1.85
CA ARG A 26 -18.94 4.65 0.70
C ARG A 26 -17.68 3.85 0.99
N ASP A 27 -16.86 3.69 -0.03
CA ASP A 27 -15.53 3.09 0.10
C ASP A 27 -14.72 3.76 1.21
N GLY A 28 -14.14 2.94 2.09
CA GLY A 28 -13.38 3.40 3.26
C GLY A 28 -12.09 4.13 2.88
N GLY A 29 -11.55 3.87 1.68
CA GLY A 29 -10.37 4.58 1.16
C GLY A 29 -10.61 6.07 0.95
N LEU A 30 -11.85 6.57 1.05
CA LEU A 30 -12.08 8.01 1.11
C LEU A 30 -11.48 8.65 2.37
N LEU A 31 -11.52 7.94 3.50
CA LEU A 31 -11.07 8.42 4.81
C LEU A 31 -9.73 7.81 5.21
N ASP A 32 -9.57 6.50 5.01
CA ASP A 32 -8.44 5.71 5.49
C ASP A 32 -7.79 4.95 4.31
N TYR A 33 -7.27 5.68 3.31
CA TYR A 33 -6.67 5.04 2.13
C TYR A 33 -5.38 4.32 2.49
N HIS A 34 -4.40 5.06 3.03
CA HIS A 34 -3.34 4.52 3.87
C HIS A 34 -3.61 4.97 5.30
N LEU A 35 -3.19 4.19 6.29
CA LEU A 35 -3.50 4.44 7.70
C LEU A 35 -2.70 5.64 8.23
N ASP A 36 -3.19 6.86 7.99
CA ASP A 36 -2.69 8.12 8.54
C ASP A 36 -3.40 8.44 9.86
N LEU A 37 -3.24 7.54 10.84
CA LEU A 37 -3.95 7.58 12.11
C LEU A 37 -3.08 8.20 13.21
N PRO A 38 -3.68 8.83 14.24
CA PRO A 38 -2.95 9.23 15.44
C PRO A 38 -2.67 7.98 16.29
N TYR A 39 -1.60 7.27 15.98
CA TYR A 39 -1.21 6.11 16.77
C TYR A 39 -0.90 6.55 18.22
N HIS A 40 -1.36 5.77 19.20
CA HIS A 40 -1.18 6.03 20.62
C HIS A 40 -0.51 4.82 21.27
N GLY A 41 0.48 5.06 22.12
CA GLY A 41 1.22 4.03 22.84
C GLY A 41 2.62 4.52 23.19
N ASP A 42 3.35 3.72 23.97
CA ASP A 42 4.75 3.97 24.33
C ASP A 42 5.73 3.14 23.45
N ASP A 43 5.22 2.50 22.40
CA ASP A 43 5.92 1.59 21.49
C ASP A 43 5.88 2.07 20.03
N ILE A 44 6.66 1.43 19.17
CA ILE A 44 6.69 1.69 17.72
C ILE A 44 5.63 0.86 16.99
N VAL A 45 4.90 1.50 16.07
CA VAL A 45 4.01 0.80 15.12
C VAL A 45 4.81 0.36 13.90
N LEU A 46 4.92 -0.95 13.69
CA LEU A 46 5.45 -1.50 12.44
C LEU A 46 4.36 -1.47 11.37
N TYR A 47 4.60 -0.74 10.28
CA TYR A 47 3.65 -0.63 9.17
C TYR A 47 4.25 -1.20 7.87
N PRO A 48 4.02 -2.49 7.56
CA PRO A 48 4.38 -3.07 6.26
C PRO A 48 3.54 -2.44 5.15
N HIS A 49 4.21 -1.96 4.11
CA HIS A 49 3.57 -1.25 3.02
C HIS A 49 4.26 -1.49 1.68
N PHE A 50 3.57 -1.20 0.58
CA PHE A 50 4.09 -1.39 -0.77
C PHE A 50 4.79 -0.15 -1.35
N THR A 51 4.80 0.96 -0.61
CA THR A 51 5.44 2.23 -0.96
C THR A 51 6.00 2.89 0.29
N ASP A 52 7.05 3.69 0.12
CA ASP A 52 7.67 4.53 1.15
C ASP A 52 6.85 5.78 1.53
N ARG A 53 5.57 5.87 1.12
CA ARG A 53 4.72 7.03 1.36
C ARG A 53 3.32 6.66 1.87
N VAL A 54 2.90 7.34 2.94
CA VAL A 54 1.53 7.32 3.44
C VAL A 54 0.69 8.38 2.68
N ILE A 55 -0.44 7.95 2.11
CA ILE A 55 -1.37 8.77 1.32
C ILE A 55 -2.69 8.76 2.10
N PRO A 56 -3.09 9.87 2.74
CA PRO A 56 -4.21 9.85 3.70
C PRO A 56 -5.55 9.47 3.06
N GLY A 57 -5.95 10.17 2.00
CA GLY A 57 -7.20 9.91 1.29
C GLY A 57 -6.99 9.44 -0.15
N TRP A 58 -7.98 8.73 -0.69
CA TRP A 58 -7.98 8.27 -2.08
C TRP A 58 -7.80 9.42 -3.09
N PHE A 59 -8.38 10.60 -2.82
CA PHE A 59 -8.21 11.79 -3.66
C PHE A 59 -6.80 12.39 -3.61
N ASP A 60 -6.02 12.12 -2.56
CA ASP A 60 -4.65 12.60 -2.43
C ASP A 60 -3.66 11.82 -3.31
N LYS A 61 -4.05 10.65 -3.83
CA LYS A 61 -3.20 9.77 -4.63
C LYS A 61 -2.57 10.47 -5.84
N GLY A 62 -3.30 11.37 -6.49
CA GLY A 62 -2.82 12.14 -7.64
C GLY A 62 -2.08 13.44 -7.28
N LEU A 63 -2.01 13.79 -5.99
CA LEU A 63 -1.53 15.08 -5.50
C LEU A 63 -0.20 14.89 -4.76
N PRO A 64 0.96 15.00 -5.43
CA PRO A 64 2.26 14.72 -4.82
C PRO A 64 2.62 15.64 -3.63
N TRP A 65 1.99 16.82 -3.53
CA TRP A 65 2.20 17.75 -2.43
C TRP A 65 1.37 17.46 -1.18
N ARG A 66 0.32 16.63 -1.26
CA ARG A 66 -0.50 16.25 -0.10
C ARG A 66 0.27 15.22 0.73
N ARG A 67 0.64 15.58 1.95
CA ARG A 67 1.43 14.75 2.86
C ARG A 67 0.57 14.23 4.00
N SER A 68 0.99 13.11 4.57
CA SER A 68 0.45 12.59 5.83
C SER A 68 0.76 13.51 7.01
N ASN A 69 0.02 13.32 8.10
CA ASN A 69 0.26 14.04 9.33
C ASN A 69 1.50 13.49 10.05
N GLN A 70 2.61 14.23 10.00
CA GLN A 70 3.88 13.82 10.62
C GLN A 70 3.77 13.56 12.13
N GLN A 71 2.92 14.30 12.85
CA GLN A 71 2.71 14.08 14.28
C GLN A 71 2.00 12.75 14.55
N GLY A 72 1.05 12.37 13.70
CA GLY A 72 0.35 11.08 13.83
C GLY A 72 1.25 9.89 13.55
N LEU A 73 2.29 10.08 12.73
CA LEU A 73 3.20 9.02 12.28
C LEU A 73 4.57 9.03 12.98
N GLN A 74 4.75 9.84 14.02
CA GLN A 74 6.04 10.04 14.68
C GLN A 74 6.62 8.73 15.26
N ASP A 75 5.76 7.79 15.68
CA ASP A 75 6.13 6.49 16.26
C ASP A 75 5.90 5.33 15.27
N VAL A 76 5.88 5.61 13.97
CA VAL A 76 5.64 4.62 12.91
C VAL A 76 6.93 4.27 12.18
N LEU A 77 7.28 2.99 12.16
CA LEU A 77 8.29 2.43 11.28
C LEU A 77 7.64 1.85 10.03
N LEU A 78 7.75 2.57 8.91
CA LEU A 78 7.25 2.13 7.62
C LEU A 78 8.23 1.13 6.97
N LEU A 79 7.78 -0.10 6.75
CA LEU A 79 8.55 -1.14 6.05
C LEU A 79 8.09 -1.24 4.61
N ALA A 80 8.91 -0.79 3.66
CA ALA A 80 8.56 -0.77 2.24
C ALA A 80 9.69 -1.28 1.34
N PRO A 81 9.39 -1.75 0.11
CA PRO A 81 10.41 -2.15 -0.85
C PRO A 81 11.33 -0.97 -1.22
N SER A 82 12.64 -1.24 -1.30
CA SER A 82 13.61 -0.22 -1.70
C SER A 82 13.50 0.14 -3.18
N ARG A 83 14.01 1.32 -3.55
CA ARG A 83 14.10 1.74 -4.97
C ARG A 83 14.94 0.77 -5.81
N ASP A 84 16.02 0.24 -5.24
CA ASP A 84 16.88 -0.75 -5.91
C ASP A 84 16.15 -2.06 -6.16
N TYR A 85 15.29 -2.48 -5.23
CA TYR A 85 14.40 -3.63 -5.45
C TYR A 85 13.43 -3.36 -6.61
N LEU A 86 12.74 -2.21 -6.58
CA LEU A 86 11.78 -1.86 -7.63
C LEU A 86 12.44 -1.76 -9.01
N ALA A 87 13.65 -1.22 -9.10
CA ALA A 87 14.41 -1.10 -10.35
C ALA A 87 14.78 -2.46 -10.98
N ARG A 88 14.88 -3.53 -10.17
CA ARG A 88 15.13 -4.90 -10.66
C ARG A 88 13.87 -5.58 -11.20
N LEU A 89 12.69 -5.11 -10.80
CA LEU A 89 11.44 -5.67 -11.31
C LEU A 89 11.22 -5.27 -12.77
N PRO A 90 10.56 -6.12 -13.58
CA PRO A 90 10.17 -5.72 -14.91
C PRO A 90 9.31 -4.45 -14.85
N HIS A 91 9.62 -3.50 -15.73
CA HIS A 91 9.02 -2.16 -15.78
C HIS A 91 9.30 -1.26 -14.56
N GLY A 92 10.22 -1.63 -13.67
CA GLY A 92 10.65 -0.77 -12.56
C GLY A 92 9.58 -0.53 -11.49
N LYS A 93 8.55 -1.38 -11.42
CA LYS A 93 7.41 -1.24 -10.51
C LYS A 93 6.82 -2.59 -10.11
N LEU A 94 6.07 -2.59 -9.01
CA LEU A 94 5.18 -3.69 -8.68
C LEU A 94 4.09 -3.84 -9.74
N PRO A 95 3.62 -5.08 -10.00
CA PRO A 95 2.44 -5.30 -10.83
C PRO A 95 1.21 -4.54 -10.33
N ASP A 96 0.39 -4.04 -11.25
CA ASP A 96 -0.85 -3.33 -10.91
C ASP A 96 -1.93 -3.50 -12.00
N ARG A 97 -3.11 -2.93 -11.76
CA ARG A 97 -4.26 -3.05 -12.67
C ARG A 97 -4.02 -2.49 -14.09
N SER A 98 -3.06 -1.59 -14.29
CA SER A 98 -2.72 -1.08 -15.63
C SER A 98 -2.11 -2.17 -16.52
N ASP A 99 -1.62 -3.25 -15.93
CA ASP A 99 -1.02 -4.36 -16.65
C ASP A 99 -2.04 -5.10 -17.53
N PHE A 100 -3.32 -5.13 -17.14
CA PHE A 100 -4.39 -5.67 -17.99
C PHE A 100 -4.50 -4.92 -19.32
N LYS A 101 -4.31 -3.60 -19.30
CA LYS A 101 -4.29 -2.77 -20.52
C LYS A 101 -2.98 -2.94 -21.29
N ARG A 102 -1.84 -3.02 -20.59
CA ARG A 102 -0.51 -3.18 -21.19
C ARG A 102 -0.37 -4.49 -21.97
N PHE A 103 -0.87 -5.59 -21.41
CA PHE A 103 -0.78 -6.93 -21.97
C PHE A 103 -2.10 -7.38 -22.62
N MET A 104 -2.87 -6.43 -23.15
CA MET A 104 -4.13 -6.74 -23.81
C MET A 104 -3.88 -7.66 -25.02
N GLY A 105 -4.46 -8.87 -25.00
CA GLY A 105 -4.21 -9.90 -26.01
C GLY A 105 -2.96 -10.76 -25.76
N ASP A 106 -2.23 -10.54 -24.66
CA ASP A 106 -1.05 -11.30 -24.24
C ASP A 106 -1.14 -11.71 -22.76
N ASP A 107 -2.17 -12.48 -22.42
CA ASP A 107 -2.32 -13.05 -21.09
C ASP A 107 -1.11 -13.91 -20.64
N PRO A 108 -0.47 -14.72 -21.51
CA PRO A 108 0.74 -15.45 -21.14
C PRO A 108 1.91 -14.53 -20.75
N GLY A 109 2.12 -13.44 -21.48
CA GLY A 109 3.14 -12.44 -21.16
C GLY A 109 2.86 -11.73 -19.84
N ARG A 110 1.59 -11.35 -19.58
CA ARG A 110 1.19 -10.80 -18.26
C ARG A 110 1.49 -11.79 -17.13
N ASN A 111 1.10 -13.05 -17.30
CA ASN A 111 1.31 -14.07 -16.28
C ASN A 111 2.81 -14.27 -16.01
N LYS A 112 3.64 -14.35 -17.06
CA LYS A 112 5.09 -14.43 -16.92
C LYS A 112 5.66 -13.22 -16.15
N TYR A 113 5.22 -12.01 -16.48
CA TYR A 113 5.62 -10.79 -15.77
C TYR A 113 5.27 -10.87 -14.27
N TRP A 114 4.03 -11.24 -13.94
CA TRP A 114 3.59 -11.34 -12.55
C TRP A 114 4.34 -12.43 -11.77
N GLN A 115 4.59 -13.58 -12.40
CA GLN A 115 5.40 -14.66 -11.80
C GLN A 115 6.84 -14.19 -11.49
N THR A 116 7.47 -13.41 -12.37
CA THR A 116 8.78 -12.82 -12.08
C THR A 116 8.74 -11.89 -10.87
N ALA A 117 7.72 -11.02 -10.77
CA ALA A 117 7.59 -10.14 -9.61
C ALA A 117 7.33 -10.90 -8.30
N MET A 118 6.53 -11.98 -8.35
CA MET A 118 6.31 -12.87 -7.20
C MET A 118 7.60 -13.57 -6.77
N SER A 119 8.40 -14.08 -7.72
CA SER A 119 9.70 -14.67 -7.42
C SER A 119 10.66 -13.68 -6.75
N GLU A 120 10.71 -12.44 -7.22
CA GLU A 120 11.54 -11.40 -6.56
C GLU A 120 11.01 -11.03 -5.18
N SER A 121 9.69 -11.12 -4.97
CA SER A 121 9.07 -10.86 -3.66
C SER A 121 9.46 -11.91 -2.62
N GLN A 122 9.68 -13.17 -3.04
CA GLN A 122 10.26 -14.20 -2.18
C GLN A 122 11.66 -13.78 -1.70
N ARG A 123 12.53 -13.34 -2.62
CA ARG A 123 13.89 -12.88 -2.27
C ARG A 123 13.87 -11.69 -1.29
N LEU A 124 12.91 -10.77 -1.46
CA LEU A 124 12.72 -9.65 -0.53
C LEU A 124 12.32 -10.15 0.87
N GLY A 125 11.41 -11.10 0.96
CA GLY A 125 11.01 -11.74 2.21
C GLY A 125 12.17 -12.47 2.89
N ASP A 126 12.94 -13.24 2.12
CA ASP A 126 14.12 -13.95 2.61
C ASP A 126 15.18 -12.99 3.18
N GLU A 127 15.43 -11.86 2.50
CA GLU A 127 16.35 -10.82 2.99
C GLU A 127 15.83 -10.19 4.30
N PHE A 128 14.54 -9.89 4.39
CA PHE A 128 13.94 -9.34 5.61
C PHE A 128 14.10 -10.29 6.80
N LEU A 129 13.77 -11.58 6.63
CA LEU A 129 13.91 -12.58 7.68
C LEU A 129 15.38 -12.72 8.11
N ALA A 130 16.30 -12.78 7.16
CA ALA A 130 17.72 -12.85 7.47
C ALA A 130 18.20 -11.64 8.29
N LEU A 131 17.77 -10.43 7.95
CA LEU A 131 18.11 -9.20 8.69
C LEU A 131 17.48 -9.17 10.09
N ALA A 132 16.27 -9.70 10.24
CA ALA A 132 15.61 -9.80 11.54
C ALA A 132 16.34 -10.79 12.44
N ASP A 133 16.65 -11.99 11.93
CA ASP A 133 17.28 -13.07 12.69
C ASP A 133 18.71 -12.74 13.16
N ASN A 134 19.44 -11.94 12.39
CA ASN A 134 20.81 -11.54 12.73
C ASN A 134 20.93 -10.14 13.36
N GLY A 135 19.81 -9.48 13.66
CA GLY A 135 19.78 -8.17 14.31
C GLY A 135 20.26 -7.01 13.44
N LYS A 136 20.25 -7.12 12.11
CA LYS A 136 20.75 -6.11 11.17
C LYS A 136 19.66 -5.28 10.49
N LEU A 137 18.41 -5.33 10.95
CA LEU A 137 17.36 -4.44 10.45
C LEU A 137 17.76 -2.95 10.56
N GLY A 138 18.48 -2.59 11.63
CA GLY A 138 19.00 -1.25 11.85
C GLY A 138 19.90 -0.73 10.71
N ASP A 139 20.64 -1.62 10.06
CA ASP A 139 21.56 -1.29 8.96
C ASP A 139 20.84 -0.82 7.69
N ARG A 140 19.52 -1.04 7.62
CA ARG A 140 18.66 -0.67 6.48
C ARG A 140 17.71 0.49 6.79
N LEU A 141 17.80 1.09 7.98
CA LEU A 141 16.95 2.23 8.35
C LEU A 141 17.28 3.48 7.53
N LEU A 142 16.24 4.21 7.15
CA LEU A 142 16.31 5.48 6.43
C LEU A 142 15.51 6.53 7.20
N ALA A 143 16.05 7.75 7.31
CA ALA A 143 15.28 8.91 7.75
C ALA A 143 14.47 9.45 6.57
N LEU A 144 13.16 9.64 6.76
CA LEU A 144 12.22 10.15 5.76
C LEU A 144 11.91 11.64 5.97
#